data_AF-A0A4P2PSY2-F1
#
_entry.id   AF-A0A4P2PSY2-F1
#
_cell.length_a   1.000
_cell.length_b   1.000
_cell.length_c   1.000
_cell.angle_alpha   90.00
_cell.angle_beta   90.00
_cell.angle_gamma   90.00
#
_symmetry.space_group_name_H-M   'P 1'
#
loop_
_entity.id
_entity.type
_entity.pdbx_description
1 polymer ?
#
loop_
_entity_poly.entity_id
_entity_poly.type
_entity_poly.pdbx_seq_one_letter_code
_entity_poly.pdbx_strand_id
1 'polypeptide(L)' 'MKRAWVIGLVVASLGATGCQASYTSIRQVDATRYHVTRTKQGFFTYYGTILDCQARGDEMTCTEISDL' A
#
# COMPACT_ATOMS: atom_id res chain seq x y z
N MET A 1 37.37 -10.74 3.60
CA MET A 1 36.93 -9.38 3.21
C MET A 1 35.83 -9.38 2.14
N LYS A 2 36.02 -9.93 0.93
CA LYS A 2 34.97 -9.93 -0.13
C LYS A 2 33.61 -10.55 0.25
N ARG A 3 33.60 -11.58 1.10
CA ARG A 3 32.35 -12.27 1.53
C ARG A 3 31.43 -11.41 2.40
N ALA A 4 31.98 -10.50 3.21
CA ALA A 4 31.19 -9.61 4.06
C ALA A 4 30.40 -8.57 3.24
N TRP A 5 30.97 -8.12 2.11
CA TRP A 5 30.32 -7.19 1.19
C TRP A 5 29.11 -7.80 0.49
N VAL A 6 29.20 -9.08 0.11
CA VAL A 6 28.08 -9.80 -0.52
C VAL A 6 26.93 -9.98 0.47
N ILE A 7 27.24 -10.34 1.72
CA ILE A 7 26.21 -10.50 2.76
C ILE A 7 25.53 -9.16 3.08
N GLY A 8 26.30 -8.07 3.18
CA GLY A 8 25.74 -6.74 3.39
C GLY A 8 24.78 -6.30 2.27
N LEU A 9 25.13 -6.59 1.01
CA LEU A 9 24.29 -6.25 -0.14
C LEU A 9 22.97 -7.04 -0.16
N VAL A 10 22.99 -8.31 0.25
CA VAL A 10 21.80 -9.17 0.31
C VAL A 10 20.86 -8.75 1.44
N VAL A 11 21.39 -8.36 2.60
CA VAL A 11 20.54 -7.87 3.71
C VAL A 11 19.93 -6.51 3.37
N ALA A 12 20.67 -5.64 2.69
CA ALA A 12 20.16 -4.34 2.25
C ALA A 12 19.03 -4.46 1.21
N SER A 13 19.11 -5.43 0.28
CA SER A 13 18.06 -5.63 -0.74
C SER A 13 16.77 -6.22 -0.17
N LEU A 14 16.86 -7.07 0.86
CA LEU A 14 15.69 -7.66 1.54
C LEU A 14 14.94 -6.65 2.41
N GLY A 15 15.60 -5.58 2.88
CA GLY A 15 14.94 -4.50 3.65
C GLY A 15 14.04 -3.59 2.80
N ALA A 16 14.28 -3.52 1.48
CA ALA A 16 13.54 -2.60 0.60
C ALA A 16 12.16 -3.12 0.18
N THR A 17 11.90 -4.43 0.25
CA THR A 17 10.61 -5.02 -0.15
C THR A 17 9.53 -4.94 0.92
N GLY A 18 9.88 -4.60 2.17
CA GLY A 18 8.96 -4.61 3.32
C GLY A 18 8.16 -3.32 3.55
N CYS A 19 8.21 -2.33 2.65
CA CYS A 19 7.54 -1.03 2.82
C CYS A 19 6.75 -0.57 1.59
N GLN A 20 6.33 -1.49 0.71
CA GLN A 20 5.48 -1.12 -0.41
C GLN A 20 4.01 -1.12 0.05
N ALA A 21 3.45 0.08 0.23
CA ALA A 21 2.01 0.26 0.34
C ALA A 21 1.41 0.08 -1.06
N SER A 22 0.67 -0.99 -1.27
CA SER A 22 0.03 -1.33 -2.55
C SER A 22 -1.46 -0.98 -2.50
N TYR A 23 -1.96 -0.29 -3.52
CA TYR A 23 -3.41 -0.20 -3.74
C TYR A 23 -3.85 -1.49 -4.40
N THR A 24 -4.63 -2.30 -3.70
CA THR A 24 -4.92 -3.69 -4.11
C THR A 24 -6.27 -3.85 -4.79
N SER A 25 -7.24 -3.01 -4.46
CA SER A 25 -8.54 -3.05 -5.13
C SER A 25 -9.22 -1.70 -5.15
N ILE A 26 -9.98 -1.46 -6.22
CA ILE A 26 -10.93 -0.35 -6.32
C ILE A 26 -12.31 -0.92 -6.63
N ARG A 27 -13.31 -0.51 -5.87
CA ARG A 27 -14.71 -0.90 -6.07
C ARG A 27 -15.55 0.35 -6.18
N GLN A 28 -16.29 0.48 -7.27
CA GLN A 28 -17.28 1.54 -7.41
C GLN A 28 -18.50 1.23 -6.53
N VAL A 29 -18.90 2.20 -5.72
CA VAL A 29 -20.07 2.13 -4.85
C VAL A 29 -21.23 2.93 -5.44
N ASP A 30 -20.93 4.06 -6.09
CA ASP A 30 -21.89 4.94 -6.75
C ASP A 30 -21.25 5.62 -7.97
N ALA A 31 -22.00 6.41 -8.73
CA ALA A 31 -21.55 7.12 -9.93
C ALA A 31 -20.26 7.94 -9.72
N THR A 32 -20.07 8.50 -8.52
CA THR A 32 -18.89 9.33 -8.17
C THR A 32 -18.13 8.85 -6.94
N ARG A 33 -18.50 7.69 -6.36
CA ARG A 33 -17.94 7.22 -5.09
C ARG A 33 -17.32 5.83 -5.23
N TYR A 34 -16.12 5.68 -4.71
CA TYR A 34 -15.28 4.49 -4.85
C TYR A 34 -14.70 4.09 -3.51
N HIS A 35 -14.74 2.80 -3.19
CA HIS A 35 -13.95 2.24 -2.10
C HIS A 35 -12.64 1.72 -2.65
N VAL A 36 -11.54 2.28 -2.16
CA VAL A 36 -10.18 1.88 -2.51
C VAL A 36 -9.57 1.16 -1.32
N THR A 37 -9.15 -0.08 -1.51
CA THR A 37 -8.43 -0.84 -0.50
C THR A 37 -6.94 -0.65 -0.71
N ARG A 38 -6.28 -0.13 0.32
CA ARG A 38 -4.82 -0.01 0.37
C ARG A 38 -4.31 -1.04 1.34
N THR A 39 -3.43 -1.93 0.89
CA THR A 39 -2.73 -2.84 1.80
C THR A 39 -1.29 -2.41 1.97
N LYS A 40 -0.83 -2.42 3.22
CA LYS A 40 0.58 -2.25 3.57
C LYS A 40 1.10 -3.61 4.00
N GLN A 41 2.10 -4.09 3.27
CA GLN A 41 2.82 -5.29 3.66
C GLN A 41 3.86 -4.89 4.69
N GLY A 42 3.71 -5.33 5.93
CA GLY A 42 4.76 -5.31 6.95
C GLY A 42 5.67 -6.53 6.82
N PHE A 43 6.64 -6.66 7.73
CA PHE A 43 7.60 -7.78 7.70
C PHE A 43 6.96 -9.16 7.95
N PHE A 44 5.90 -9.24 8.76
CA PHE A 44 5.19 -10.49 9.08
C PHE A 44 3.66 -10.34 9.15
N THR A 45 3.14 -9.14 8.87
CA THR A 45 1.73 -8.78 9.03
C THR A 45 1.26 -7.98 7.81
N TYR A 46 0.02 -8.19 7.41
CA TYR A 46 -0.64 -7.37 6.40
C TYR A 46 -1.61 -6.43 7.10
N TYR A 47 -1.52 -5.14 6.79
CA TYR A 47 -2.47 -4.13 7.25
C TYR A 47 -3.28 -3.67 6.05
N GLY A 48 -4.60 -3.57 6.19
CA GLY A 48 -5.45 -2.96 5.17
C GLY A 48 -6.05 -1.65 5.67
N THR A 49 -6.22 -0.68 4.79
CA THR A 49 -7.10 0.47 5.02
C THR A 49 -8.07 0.60 3.86
N ILE A 50 -9.33 0.86 4.19
CA ILE A 50 -10.38 1.17 3.22
C ILE A 50 -10.48 2.70 3.16
N LEU A 51 -10.25 3.23 1.97
CA LEU A 51 -10.42 4.62 1.61
C LEU A 51 -11.75 4.77 0.90
N ASP A 52 -12.54 5.75 1.31
CA ASP A 52 -13.71 6.21 0.57
C ASP A 52 -13.29 7.42 -0.26
N CYS A 53 -13.32 7.25 -1.57
CA CYS A 53 -12.87 8.20 -2.56
C CYS A 53 -14.06 8.77 -3.32
N GLN A 54 -14.19 10.10 -3.32
CA GLN A 54 -15.19 10.82 -4.09
C GLN A 54 -14.53 11.58 -5.24
N ALA A 55 -14.99 11.33 -6.47
CA ALA A 55 -14.58 12.07 -7.65
C ALA A 55 -15.28 13.43 -7.70
N ARG A 56 -14.50 14.50 -7.89
CA ARG A 56 -14.96 15.89 -8.05
C ARG A 56 -14.29 16.49 -9.28
N GLY A 57 -14.88 16.25 -10.46
CA GLY A 57 -14.29 16.66 -11.74
C GLY A 57 -13.03 15.85 -12.04
N ASP A 58 -11.89 16.52 -12.20
CA ASP A 58 -10.59 15.89 -12.49
C ASP A 58 -9.82 15.48 -11.22
N GLU A 59 -10.32 15.84 -10.04
CA GLU A 59 -9.70 15.51 -8.75
C GLU A 59 -10.49 14.43 -8.00
N MET A 60 -9.79 13.63 -7.21
CA MET A 60 -10.39 12.60 -6.35
C MET A 60 -9.95 12.83 -4.90
N THR A 61 -10.91 13.03 -4.00
CA THR A 61 -10.66 13.18 -2.56
C THR A 61 -10.93 11.86 -1.87
N CYS A 62 -9.95 11.32 -1.15
CA CYS A 62 -10.09 10.06 -0.41
C CYS A 62 -9.98 10.28 1.10
N THR A 63 -10.89 9.68 1.86
CA THR A 63 -10.86 9.66 3.33
C THR A 63 -10.78 8.22 3.83
N GLU A 64 -9.93 7.95 4.82
CA GLU A 64 -9.88 6.64 5.48
C GLU A 64 -11.17 6.41 6.27
N ILE A 65 -11.85 5.29 6.02
CA ILE A 65 -13.13 4.94 6.65
C ILE A 65 -13.04 3.70 7.54
N SER A 66 -12.05 2.83 7.35
CA SER A 66 -11.86 1.63 8.18
C SER A 66 -10.47 1.05 8.00
N ASP A 67 -9.96 0.48 9.09
CA ASP A 67 -8.79 -0.41 9.07
C ASP A 67 -9.27 -1.87 8.94
N LEU A 68 -8.45 -2.71 8.30
CA LEU A 68 -8.61 -4.15 8.07
C LEU A 68 -7.45 -4.93 8.68
#